data_AF-A0A5P1EYB3-F1
#
_entry.id   AF-A0A5P1EYB3-F1
#
_cell.length_a   1.000
_cell.length_b   1.000
_cell.length_c   1.000
_cell.angle_alpha   90.00
_cell.angle_beta   90.00
_cell.angle_gamma   90.00
#
_symmetry.space_group_name_H-M   'P 1'
#
loop_
_entity.id
_entity.type
_entity.pdbx_description
1 polymer ?
#
loop_
_entity_poly.entity_id
_entity_poly.type
_entity_poly.pdbx_seq_one_letter_code
_entity_poly.pdbx_strand_id
1 'polypeptide(L)'
;MSVTDFTENALSQYGIYLEGLVEDEEERQIIRELTLKEFVNKRFTDNFYFRGKLQKHESAIRIDKNYWELSGVRHAIFIGDEHQLPALVKSQVSENAAFGRNLFERLSSLGHEKHLLNVQYRMHPSISKFPNSNFYDKKISDGPNVMCDSYEQKYLAGSMYGSYSFKNIQSGKESRDSKTESLKNMIEVTVIQQIIKIVRI
;
A
#
# COMPACT_ATOMS: atom_id res chain seq x y z
N MET A 1 -20.09 3.35 -21.16
CA MET A 1 -19.80 3.76 -19.78
C MET A 1 -18.30 3.75 -19.62
N SER A 2 -17.69 4.92 -19.38
CA SER A 2 -16.23 5.06 -19.24
C SER A 2 -15.76 4.45 -17.91
N VAL A 3 -14.47 4.14 -17.78
CA VAL A 3 -13.92 3.62 -16.50
C VAL A 3 -14.02 4.63 -15.38
N THR A 4 -14.04 5.93 -15.71
CA THR A 4 -14.45 6.99 -14.78
C THR A 4 -15.85 6.64 -14.28
N ASP A 5 -16.89 6.68 -15.13
CA ASP A 5 -18.29 6.38 -14.78
C ASP A 5 -18.47 5.08 -13.95
N PHE A 6 -17.66 4.04 -14.20
CA PHE A 6 -17.63 2.80 -13.44
C PHE A 6 -17.12 2.96 -12.00
N THR A 7 -15.95 3.60 -11.82
CA THR A 7 -15.42 3.93 -10.49
C THR A 7 -16.30 4.91 -9.75
N GLU A 8 -16.89 5.86 -10.48
CA GLU A 8 -17.81 6.88 -9.96
C GLU A 8 -19.06 6.24 -9.34
N ASN A 9 -19.67 5.27 -10.03
CA ASN A 9 -20.87 4.61 -9.56
C ASN A 9 -20.58 3.68 -8.37
N ALA A 10 -19.48 2.92 -8.41
CA ALA A 10 -19.10 2.02 -7.32
C ALA A 10 -18.75 2.77 -6.02
N LEU A 11 -18.02 3.88 -6.12
CA LEU A 11 -17.68 4.73 -4.97
C LEU A 11 -18.90 5.50 -4.47
N SER A 12 -19.75 6.03 -5.36
CA SER A 12 -20.99 6.70 -4.98
C SER A 12 -21.94 5.78 -4.21
N GLN A 13 -22.15 4.54 -4.66
CA GLN A 13 -23.00 3.57 -3.95
C GLN A 13 -22.39 3.12 -2.61
N TYR A 14 -21.07 3.02 -2.51
CA TYR A 14 -20.42 2.69 -1.25
C TYR A 14 -20.47 3.88 -0.27
N GLY A 15 -20.31 5.12 -0.75
CA GLY A 15 -20.49 6.34 0.03
C GLY A 15 -21.90 6.45 0.61
N ILE A 16 -22.94 6.23 -0.21
CA ILE A 16 -24.35 6.20 0.23
C ILE A 16 -24.58 5.12 1.29
N TYR A 17 -23.95 3.95 1.14
CA TYR A 17 -24.04 2.89 2.16
C TYR A 17 -23.40 3.31 3.49
N LEU A 18 -22.20 3.87 3.46
CA LEU A 18 -21.51 4.35 4.67
C LEU A 18 -22.30 5.48 5.35
N GLU A 19 -22.85 6.42 4.59
CA GLU A 19 -23.72 7.47 5.11
C GLU A 19 -24.93 6.88 5.86
N GLY A 20 -25.51 5.79 5.34
CA GLY A 20 -26.62 5.09 5.97
C GLY A 20 -26.26 4.33 7.25
N LEU A 21 -24.97 4.10 7.52
CA LEU A 21 -24.47 3.43 8.73
C LEU A 21 -24.06 4.41 9.85
N VAL A 22 -23.91 5.69 9.52
CA VAL A 22 -23.46 6.73 10.44
C VAL A 22 -24.66 7.56 10.86
N GLU A 23 -24.84 7.81 12.16
CA GLU A 23 -25.92 8.69 12.65
C GLU A 23 -25.49 10.16 12.74
N ASP A 24 -24.19 10.42 12.87
CA ASP A 24 -23.60 11.74 12.97
C ASP A 24 -23.52 12.46 11.61
N GLU A 25 -24.13 13.64 11.50
CA GLU A 25 -24.26 14.36 10.23
C GLU A 25 -22.93 15.02 9.79
N GLU A 26 -22.02 15.32 10.73
CA GLU A 26 -20.69 15.84 10.42
C GLU A 26 -19.79 14.74 9.82
N GLU A 27 -19.82 13.53 10.38
CA GLU A 27 -19.16 12.36 9.79
C GLU A 27 -19.75 11.98 8.42
N ARG A 28 -21.08 12.06 8.25
CA ARG A 28 -21.71 11.86 6.93
C ARG A 28 -21.20 12.86 5.90
N GLN A 29 -21.07 14.13 6.29
CA GLN A 29 -20.54 15.17 5.41
C GLN A 29 -19.06 14.92 5.06
N ILE A 30 -18.26 14.43 6.01
CA ILE A 30 -16.87 14.04 5.76
C ILE A 30 -16.80 12.86 4.78
N ILE A 31 -17.64 11.83 4.96
CA ILE A 31 -17.72 10.66 4.06
C ILE A 31 -18.10 11.10 2.64
N ARG A 32 -19.09 11.99 2.50
CA ARG A 32 -19.46 12.60 1.21
C ARG A 32 -18.29 13.30 0.54
N GLU A 33 -17.59 14.15 1.28
CA GLU A 33 -16.47 14.93 0.75
C GLU A 33 -15.27 14.08 0.35
N LEU A 34 -14.95 13.04 1.11
CA LEU A 34 -13.86 12.11 0.80
C LEU A 34 -14.17 11.32 -0.48
N THR A 35 -15.37 10.73 -0.55
CA THR A 35 -15.87 10.01 -1.73
C THR A 35 -15.83 10.87 -3.01
N LEU A 36 -16.13 12.17 -2.89
CA LEU A 36 -16.13 13.12 -4.01
C LEU A 36 -14.74 13.67 -4.39
N LYS A 37 -13.80 13.82 -3.45
CA LYS A 37 -12.46 14.40 -3.71
C LYS A 37 -11.53 13.47 -4.48
N GLU A 38 -11.68 12.15 -4.34
CA GLU A 38 -10.88 11.16 -5.08
C GLU A 38 -11.15 11.14 -6.58
N PHE A 39 -12.37 11.53 -6.95
CA PHE A 39 -12.94 11.45 -8.29
C PHE A 39 -12.24 12.36 -9.31
N VAL A 40 -11.81 13.56 -8.91
CA VAL A 40 -11.57 14.65 -9.88
C VAL A 40 -10.29 14.45 -10.71
N ASN A 41 -9.43 13.47 -10.43
CA ASN A 41 -8.03 13.57 -10.86
C ASN A 41 -7.43 12.58 -11.87
N LYS A 42 -8.12 11.57 -12.45
CA LYS A 42 -7.47 10.73 -13.50
C LYS A 42 -8.41 10.14 -14.56
N ARG A 43 -8.14 10.45 -15.84
CA ARG A 43 -8.71 9.77 -17.03
C ARG A 43 -7.92 8.51 -17.37
N PHE A 44 -8.60 7.41 -17.75
CA PHE A 44 -7.97 6.16 -18.20
C PHE A 44 -8.70 5.52 -19.40
N THR A 45 -7.97 4.96 -20.37
CA THR A 45 -8.48 4.43 -21.66
C THR A 45 -8.33 2.90 -21.82
N ASP A 46 -9.33 2.32 -22.51
CA ASP A 46 -9.56 1.07 -23.28
C ASP A 46 -8.77 -0.25 -23.11
N ASN A 47 -7.70 -0.33 -22.32
CA ASN A 47 -7.13 -1.61 -21.89
C ASN A 47 -6.64 -1.45 -20.44
N PHE A 48 -7.38 -2.02 -19.49
CA PHE A 48 -7.22 -1.63 -18.09
C PHE A 48 -6.22 -2.51 -17.35
N TYR A 49 -5.08 -1.89 -17.06
CA TYR A 49 -4.09 -2.38 -16.10
C TYR A 49 -4.36 -1.72 -14.74
N PHE A 50 -4.96 -2.44 -13.80
CA PHE A 50 -5.02 -1.97 -12.41
C PHE A 50 -3.69 -2.27 -11.73
N ARG A 51 -2.74 -1.32 -11.82
CA ARG A 51 -1.57 -1.31 -10.96
C ARG A 51 -1.99 -0.76 -9.61
N GLY A 52 -2.14 -1.63 -8.60
CA GLY A 52 -2.34 -1.26 -7.20
C GLY A 52 -1.14 -0.50 -6.65
N LYS A 53 -1.07 0.78 -6.97
CA LYS A 53 -0.39 1.82 -6.18
C LYS A 53 -1.17 3.12 -6.34
N LEU A 54 -2.38 3.13 -5.79
CA LEU A 54 -3.04 4.39 -5.44
C LEU A 54 -2.39 4.89 -4.15
N GLN A 55 -1.23 5.55 -4.31
CA GLN A 55 -0.81 6.49 -3.30
C GLN A 55 -1.84 7.62 -3.29
N LYS A 56 -2.40 7.84 -2.10
CA LYS A 56 -3.42 8.80 -1.70
C LYS A 56 -4.86 8.36 -2.03
N HIS A 57 -5.45 7.92 -0.91
CA HIS A 57 -6.84 7.79 -0.58
C HIS A 57 -7.55 6.58 -1.24
N GLU A 58 -8.29 5.94 -0.34
CA GLU A 58 -9.47 5.07 -0.41
C GLU A 58 -9.56 3.96 -1.46
N SER A 59 -9.90 2.77 -0.96
CA SER A 59 -9.97 1.55 -1.74
C SER A 59 -10.98 0.63 -1.09
N ALA A 60 -12.27 0.94 -1.19
CA ALA A 60 -13.26 -0.12 -1.09
C ALA A 60 -14.38 0.05 -2.11
N ILE A 61 -14.81 -1.10 -2.59
CA ILE A 61 -15.87 -1.26 -3.57
C ILE A 61 -16.88 -2.21 -2.93
N ARG A 62 -18.16 -1.85 -2.92
CA ARG A 62 -19.28 -2.75 -2.58
C ARG A 62 -19.49 -3.72 -3.73
N ILE A 63 -19.79 -5.00 -3.48
CA ILE A 63 -20.41 -5.90 -4.49
C ILE A 63 -21.79 -6.25 -3.93
N ASP A 64 -22.82 -5.70 -4.56
CA ASP A 64 -24.19 -6.16 -4.41
C ASP A 64 -24.64 -6.75 -5.76
N LYS A 65 -25.30 -7.91 -5.74
CA LYS A 65 -25.60 -8.73 -6.91
C LYS A 65 -26.51 -8.03 -7.94
N ASN A 66 -27.18 -6.96 -7.54
CA ASN A 66 -28.19 -6.27 -8.35
C ASN A 66 -27.68 -5.00 -9.05
N TYR A 67 -26.46 -4.54 -8.76
CA TYR A 67 -25.96 -3.23 -9.23
C TYR A 67 -24.73 -3.30 -10.15
N TRP A 68 -24.24 -4.50 -10.45
CA TRP A 68 -23.18 -4.70 -11.43
C TRP A 68 -23.74 -5.31 -12.71
N GLU A 69 -24.28 -4.47 -13.58
CA GLU A 69 -24.25 -4.77 -15.00
C GLU A 69 -23.06 -4.01 -15.61
N LEU A 70 -21.85 -4.59 -15.49
CA LEU A 70 -20.70 -4.23 -16.33
C LEU A 70 -20.97 -4.64 -17.78
N SER A 71 -21.93 -3.97 -18.41
CA SER A 71 -22.22 -4.16 -19.82
C SER A 71 -20.97 -3.78 -20.63
N GLY A 72 -20.29 -4.80 -21.16
CA GLY A 72 -19.17 -4.65 -22.09
C GLY A 72 -17.78 -5.02 -21.57
N VAL A 73 -17.56 -5.18 -20.26
CA VAL A 73 -16.26 -5.66 -19.74
C VAL A 73 -16.21 -7.17 -19.87
N ARG A 74 -15.33 -7.65 -20.75
CA ARG A 74 -15.15 -9.09 -21.01
C ARG A 74 -14.01 -9.71 -20.21
N HIS A 75 -12.98 -8.92 -19.87
CA HIS A 75 -11.79 -9.36 -19.14
C HIS A 75 -11.27 -8.23 -18.23
N ALA A 76 -10.76 -8.59 -17.05
CA ALA A 76 -10.11 -7.66 -16.12
C ALA A 76 -8.90 -8.33 -15.47
N ILE A 77 -7.81 -7.58 -15.30
CA ILE A 77 -6.58 -8.04 -14.62
C ILE A 77 -6.30 -7.12 -13.44
N PHE A 78 -6.19 -7.70 -12.25
CA PHE A 78 -5.86 -7.00 -11.01
C PHE A 78 -4.44 -7.35 -10.58
N ILE A 79 -3.60 -6.32 -10.38
CA ILE A 79 -2.22 -6.49 -9.93
C ILE A 79 -2.08 -5.77 -8.59
N GLY A 80 -1.80 -6.54 -7.54
CA GLY A 80 -1.67 -6.05 -6.19
C GLY A 80 -0.88 -7.01 -5.31
N ASP A 81 -0.72 -6.61 -4.05
CA ASP A 81 -0.01 -7.36 -3.02
C ASP A 81 -0.71 -7.13 -1.69
N GLU A 82 -1.39 -8.17 -1.19
CA GLU A 82 -2.16 -8.14 0.05
C GLU A 82 -1.30 -8.06 1.32
N HIS A 83 0.03 -8.18 1.20
CA HIS A 83 0.97 -8.01 2.31
C HIS A 83 1.56 -6.59 2.39
N GLN A 84 1.14 -5.69 1.49
CA GLN A 84 1.48 -4.26 1.57
C GLN A 84 0.44 -3.47 2.35
N LEU A 85 0.76 -2.20 2.63
CA LEU A 85 -0.11 -1.33 3.41
C LEU A 85 -1.48 -1.15 2.74
N PRO A 86 -2.59 -1.25 3.50
CA PRO A 86 -3.92 -0.93 3.00
C PRO A 86 -4.07 0.56 2.73
N ALA A 87 -5.20 0.96 2.13
CA ALA A 87 -5.52 2.37 1.98
C ALA A 87 -5.72 3.02 3.36
N LEU A 88 -5.21 4.24 3.54
CA LEU A 88 -5.41 5.00 4.77
C LEU A 88 -6.88 5.44 4.85
N VAL A 89 -7.58 4.96 5.88
CA VAL A 89 -8.94 5.41 6.22
C VAL A 89 -8.87 6.26 7.48
N LYS A 90 -9.43 7.48 7.42
CA LYS A 90 -9.41 8.42 8.55
C LYS A 90 -10.62 8.27 9.47
N SER A 91 -11.77 7.95 8.90
CA SER A 91 -13.02 7.77 9.67
C SER A 91 -13.01 6.41 10.35
N GLN A 92 -13.24 6.40 11.68
CA GLN A 92 -13.32 5.17 12.43
C GLN A 92 -14.49 4.30 11.98
N VAL A 93 -15.61 4.91 11.57
CA VAL A 93 -16.76 4.16 11.04
C VAL A 93 -16.40 3.48 9.73
N SER A 94 -15.70 4.17 8.83
CA SER A 94 -15.22 3.60 7.57
C SER A 94 -14.18 2.48 7.79
N GLU A 95 -13.29 2.64 8.77
CA GLU A 95 -12.33 1.59 9.18
C GLU A 95 -13.07 0.35 9.69
N ASN A 96 -14.06 0.54 10.57
CA ASN A 96 -14.90 -0.54 11.11
C ASN A 96 -15.70 -1.27 10.00
N ALA A 97 -16.06 -0.55 8.93
CA ALA A 97 -16.70 -1.10 7.74
C ALA A 97 -15.72 -1.74 6.73
N ALA A 98 -14.43 -1.84 7.09
CA ALA A 98 -13.34 -2.34 6.26
C ALA A 98 -13.16 -1.58 4.94
N PHE A 99 -13.35 -0.25 4.94
CA PHE A 99 -13.18 0.58 3.75
C PHE A 99 -11.72 0.66 3.25
N GLY A 100 -10.75 0.28 4.08
CA GLY A 100 -9.35 0.22 3.66
C GLY A 100 -9.04 -0.98 2.75
N ARG A 101 -9.98 -1.93 2.65
CA ARG A 101 -9.79 -3.22 2.01
C ARG A 101 -10.01 -3.15 0.50
N ASN A 102 -8.92 -3.35 -0.24
CA ASN A 102 -8.96 -3.22 -1.69
C ASN A 102 -9.71 -4.37 -2.38
N LEU A 103 -10.09 -4.14 -3.65
CA LEU A 103 -10.84 -5.11 -4.45
C LEU A 103 -10.08 -6.44 -4.65
N PHE A 104 -8.74 -6.39 -4.77
CA PHE A 104 -7.92 -7.57 -4.93
C PHE A 104 -8.00 -8.47 -3.69
N GLU A 105 -7.82 -7.91 -2.50
CA GLU A 105 -7.98 -8.62 -1.21
C GLU A 105 -9.38 -9.20 -1.03
N ARG A 106 -10.40 -8.50 -1.51
CA ARG A 106 -11.78 -8.96 -1.43
C ARG A 106 -12.03 -10.16 -2.33
N LEU A 107 -11.60 -10.09 -3.60
CA LEU A 107 -11.67 -11.22 -4.54
C LEU A 107 -10.87 -12.41 -4.02
N SER A 108 -9.66 -12.18 -3.49
CA SER A 108 -8.82 -13.20 -2.85
C SER A 108 -9.58 -13.95 -1.75
N SER A 109 -10.27 -13.24 -0.84
CA SER A 109 -11.06 -13.92 0.23
C SER A 109 -12.32 -14.63 -0.23
N LEU A 110 -12.85 -14.27 -1.40
CA LEU A 110 -13.98 -14.97 -2.00
C LEU A 110 -13.53 -16.25 -2.70
N GLY A 111 -12.24 -16.60 -2.62
CA GLY A 111 -11.68 -17.82 -3.19
C GLY A 111 -11.28 -17.69 -4.65
N HIS A 112 -11.21 -16.46 -5.20
CA HIS A 112 -10.66 -16.28 -6.54
C HIS A 112 -9.16 -16.61 -6.55
N GLU A 113 -8.75 -17.42 -7.52
CA GLU A 113 -7.34 -17.80 -7.66
C GLU A 113 -6.46 -16.58 -7.96
N LYS A 114 -5.31 -16.54 -7.29
CA LYS A 114 -4.28 -15.52 -7.48
C LYS A 114 -3.04 -16.13 -8.11
N HIS A 115 -2.42 -15.38 -9.02
CA HIS A 115 -1.14 -15.75 -9.59
C HIS A 115 -0.01 -14.99 -8.89
N LEU A 116 0.87 -15.72 -8.21
CA LEU A 116 2.02 -15.13 -7.53
C LEU A 116 3.17 -14.92 -8.51
N LEU A 117 3.61 -13.67 -8.69
CA LEU A 117 4.88 -13.36 -9.34
C LEU A 117 6.02 -13.67 -8.36
N ASN A 118 6.64 -14.83 -8.56
CA ASN A 118 7.49 -15.45 -7.55
C ASN A 118 8.99 -15.16 -7.72
N VAL A 119 9.40 -14.20 -8.55
CA VAL A 119 10.82 -13.82 -8.72
C VAL A 119 11.01 -12.33 -8.41
N GLN A 120 11.91 -12.00 -7.48
CA GLN A 120 12.25 -10.62 -7.13
C GLN A 120 13.58 -10.19 -7.77
N TYR A 121 13.61 -9.00 -8.34
CA TYR A 121 14.75 -8.48 -9.11
C TYR A 121 15.33 -7.19 -8.50
N ARG A 122 15.00 -6.84 -7.24
CA ARG A 122 15.29 -5.52 -6.66
C ARG A 122 16.27 -5.56 -5.48
N MET A 123 16.15 -6.53 -4.59
CA MET A 123 16.84 -6.50 -3.31
C MET A 123 17.93 -7.57 -3.27
N HIS A 124 19.02 -7.30 -2.56
CA HIS A 124 20.01 -8.33 -2.26
C HIS A 124 19.36 -9.49 -1.48
N PRO A 125 19.74 -10.77 -1.70
CA PRO A 125 19.14 -11.93 -1.03
C PRO A 125 19.06 -11.82 0.50
N SER A 126 20.04 -11.18 1.14
CA SER A 126 20.01 -10.96 2.59
C SER A 126 18.89 -10.02 3.06
N ILE A 127 18.44 -9.09 2.20
CA ILE A 127 17.34 -8.16 2.48
C ILE A 127 16.00 -8.86 2.20
N SER A 128 15.87 -9.59 1.07
CA SER A 128 14.62 -10.27 0.68
C SER A 128 14.26 -11.44 1.59
N LYS A 129 15.24 -12.05 2.27
CA LYS A 129 15.07 -13.23 3.14
C LYS A 129 13.98 -13.08 4.20
N PHE A 130 13.97 -11.97 4.94
CA PHE A 130 12.98 -11.77 6.02
C PHE A 130 11.57 -11.58 5.47
N PRO A 131 11.29 -10.62 4.56
CA PRO A 131 9.95 -10.47 3.98
C PRO A 131 9.43 -11.75 3.33
N ASN A 132 10.28 -12.46 2.59
CA ASN A 132 9.90 -13.71 1.92
C ASN A 132 9.45 -14.79 2.93
N SER A 133 10.18 -14.96 4.04
CA SER A 133 9.83 -15.95 5.06
C SER A 133 8.60 -15.55 5.88
N ASN A 134 8.39 -14.26 6.12
CA ASN A 134 7.35 -13.77 7.02
C ASN A 134 6.01 -13.50 6.33
N PHE A 135 6.02 -13.17 5.03
CA PHE A 135 4.82 -12.77 4.30
C PHE A 135 4.49 -13.69 3.12
N TYR A 136 5.46 -14.41 2.56
CA TYR A 136 5.26 -15.14 1.30
C TYR A 136 5.55 -16.64 1.38
N ASP A 137 5.58 -17.23 2.58
CA ASP A 137 5.87 -18.66 2.81
C ASP A 137 7.14 -19.17 2.10
N LYS A 138 8.15 -18.31 1.92
CA LYS A 138 9.38 -18.62 1.17
C LYS A 138 9.15 -18.94 -0.31
N LYS A 139 8.02 -18.50 -0.89
CA LYS A 139 7.66 -18.75 -2.30
C LYS A 139 8.34 -17.80 -3.27
N ILE A 140 9.01 -16.73 -2.82
CA ILE A 140 9.74 -15.80 -3.69
C ILE A 140 11.18 -16.28 -3.87
N SER A 141 11.67 -16.34 -5.11
CA SER A 141 13.06 -16.57 -5.47
C SER A 141 13.77 -15.29 -5.91
N ASP A 142 15.09 -15.25 -5.77
CA ASP A 142 15.91 -14.12 -6.20
C ASP A 142 16.26 -14.24 -7.70
N GLY A 143 16.13 -13.15 -8.44
CA GLY A 143 16.48 -13.09 -9.86
C GLY A 143 17.99 -13.09 -10.09
N PRO A 144 18.47 -13.48 -11.29
CA PRO A 144 19.90 -13.58 -11.59
C PRO A 144 20.65 -12.25 -11.43
N ASN A 145 19.96 -11.12 -11.63
CA ASN A 145 20.57 -9.79 -11.53
C ASN A 145 20.97 -9.41 -10.09
N VAL A 146 20.29 -9.94 -9.08
CA VAL A 146 20.57 -9.61 -7.66
C VAL A 146 21.52 -10.63 -7.00
N MET A 147 21.83 -11.71 -7.71
CA MET A 147 22.69 -12.80 -7.24
C MET A 147 24.15 -12.63 -7.66
N CYS A 148 24.46 -11.66 -8.53
CA CYS A 148 25.83 -11.44 -8.99
C CYS A 148 26.65 -10.61 -7.99
N ASP A 149 27.96 -10.87 -7.91
CA ASP A 149 28.87 -10.18 -6.99
C ASP A 149 28.90 -8.65 -7.22
N SER A 150 28.70 -8.21 -8.46
CA SER A 150 28.61 -6.78 -8.79
C SER A 150 27.39 -6.08 -8.19
N TYR A 151 26.37 -6.85 -7.78
CA TYR A 151 25.20 -6.31 -7.07
C TYR A 151 25.55 -5.95 -5.62
N GLU A 152 26.58 -6.57 -5.05
CA GLU A 152 27.04 -6.28 -3.69
C GLU A 152 27.90 -4.99 -3.70
N GLN A 153 27.29 -3.87 -3.31
CA GLN A 153 28.02 -2.61 -3.12
C GLN A 153 28.36 -2.39 -1.64
N LYS A 154 29.65 -2.38 -1.33
CA LYS A 154 30.18 -2.12 0.03
C LYS A 154 30.56 -0.66 0.16
N TYR A 155 29.60 0.19 0.50
CA TYR A 155 29.84 1.62 0.71
C TYR A 155 30.55 1.93 2.04
N LEU A 156 30.38 1.06 3.04
CA LEU A 156 30.87 1.27 4.40
C LEU A 156 31.82 0.13 4.79
N ALA A 157 32.95 0.49 5.40
CA ALA A 157 33.90 -0.48 5.92
C ALA A 157 33.43 -1.06 7.27
N GLY A 158 33.64 -2.36 7.47
CA GLY A 158 33.35 -3.06 8.71
C GLY A 158 32.17 -4.03 8.61
N SER A 159 32.28 -5.16 9.31
CA SER A 159 31.29 -6.25 9.29
C SER A 159 29.90 -5.83 9.74
N MET A 160 29.79 -4.72 10.49
CA MET A 160 28.53 -4.18 10.95
C MET A 160 27.70 -3.49 9.85
N TYR A 161 28.23 -3.26 8.65
CA TYR A 161 27.55 -2.53 7.57
C TYR A 161 27.28 -3.41 6.34
N GLY A 162 26.90 -4.67 6.55
CA GLY A 162 26.47 -5.54 5.45
C GLY A 162 25.18 -5.04 4.77
N SER A 163 24.81 -5.68 3.66
CA SER A 163 23.63 -5.33 2.84
C SER A 163 22.31 -5.24 3.62
N TYR A 164 22.22 -5.90 4.78
CA TYR A 164 21.16 -5.69 5.77
C TYR A 164 21.78 -5.68 7.17
N SER A 165 21.44 -4.68 8.00
CA SER A 165 21.94 -4.57 9.37
C SER A 165 20.96 -3.79 10.24
N PHE A 166 20.73 -4.26 11.48
CA PHE A 166 19.93 -3.55 12.47
C PHE A 166 20.85 -2.79 13.43
N LYS A 167 20.58 -1.49 13.66
CA LYS A 167 21.33 -0.64 14.60
C LYS A 167 20.44 -0.35 15.80
N ASN A 168 20.69 -1.04 16.91
CA ASN A 168 19.98 -0.78 18.16
C ASN A 168 20.53 0.48 18.83
N ILE A 169 19.70 1.52 18.97
CA ILE A 169 20.06 2.80 19.57
C ILE A 169 19.37 2.90 20.93
N GLN A 170 19.98 2.29 21.94
CA GLN A 170 19.40 2.16 23.29
C GLN A 170 19.14 3.51 23.98
N SER A 171 19.92 4.54 23.66
CA SER A 171 19.75 5.88 24.20
C SER A 171 18.71 6.73 23.45
N GLY A 172 18.13 6.19 22.38
CA GLY A 172 17.10 6.85 21.60
C GLY A 172 15.83 7.03 22.41
N LYS A 173 15.25 8.24 22.36
CA LYS A 173 13.96 8.53 22.98
C LYS A 173 13.11 9.37 22.05
N GLU A 174 11.88 8.92 21.85
CA GLU A 174 10.90 9.65 21.06
C GLU A 174 10.44 10.92 21.78
N SER A 175 10.18 11.94 20.99
CA SER A 175 9.62 13.22 21.41
C SER A 175 8.59 13.67 20.40
N ARG A 176 7.59 14.44 20.86
CA ARG A 176 6.55 14.97 19.97
C ARG A 176 6.97 16.32 19.40
N ASP A 177 6.74 16.52 18.11
CA ASP A 177 6.95 17.81 17.48
C ASP A 177 5.82 18.78 17.86
N SER A 178 6.20 20.00 18.26
CA SER A 178 5.24 20.98 18.78
C SER A 178 4.33 21.58 17.72
N LYS A 179 4.65 21.45 16.43
CA LYS A 179 3.86 22.02 15.33
C LYS A 179 3.05 20.97 14.59
N THR A 180 3.67 19.81 14.34
CA THR A 180 3.10 18.76 13.50
C THR A 180 2.53 17.60 14.30
N GLU A 181 2.74 17.59 15.62
CA GLU A 181 2.32 16.51 16.51
C GLU A 181 2.93 15.13 16.20
N SER A 182 3.84 15.07 15.22
CA SER A 182 4.50 13.84 14.80
C SER A 182 5.61 13.45 15.78
N LEU A 183 5.91 12.16 15.87
CA LEU A 183 7.00 11.65 16.70
C LEU A 183 8.35 11.81 15.99
N LYS A 184 9.38 12.11 16.76
CA LYS A 184 10.77 12.20 16.29
C LYS A 184 11.75 11.68 17.35
N ASN A 185 12.85 11.09 16.90
CA ASN A 185 13.96 10.66 17.75
C ASN A 185 15.27 11.33 17.27
N MET A 186 15.76 12.32 18.03
CA MET A 186 16.94 13.11 17.63
C MET A 186 18.26 12.34 17.73
N ILE A 187 18.32 11.28 18.54
CA ILE A 187 19.51 10.42 18.63
C ILE A 187 19.62 9.57 17.36
N GLU A 188 18.51 8.99 16.90
CA GLU A 188 18.46 8.28 15.61
C GLU A 188 18.88 9.18 14.45
N VAL A 189 18.39 10.43 14.41
CA VAL A 189 18.79 11.42 13.39
C VAL A 189 20.30 11.64 13.41
N THR A 190 20.92 11.75 14.58
CA THR A 190 22.37 11.96 14.70
C THR A 190 23.16 10.77 14.15
N VAL A 191 22.73 9.54 14.46
CA VAL A 191 23.35 8.31 13.93
C VAL A 191 23.18 8.24 12.41
N ILE A 192 21.99 8.54 11.89
CA ILE A 192 21.70 8.58 10.46
C ILE A 192 22.59 9.61 9.76
N GLN A 193 22.75 10.80 10.32
CA GLN A 193 23.65 11.83 9.79
C GLN A 193 25.10 11.35 9.71
N GLN A 194 25.59 10.61 10.71
CA GLN A 194 26.92 10.02 10.67
C GLN A 194 27.04 8.97 9.56
N ILE A 195 26.05 8.09 9.41
CA ILE A 195 26.03 7.08 8.34
C ILE A 195 26.07 7.77 6.97
N ILE A 196 25.19 8.74 6.72
CA ILE A 196 25.10 9.46 5.44
C ILE A 196 26.42 10.13 5.08
N LYS A 197 27.11 10.76 6.05
CA LYS A 197 28.43 11.39 5.82
C LYS A 197 29.48 10.38 5.32
N ILE A 198 29.38 9.13 5.72
CA ILE A 198 30.34 8.08 5.33
C ILE A 198 29.97 7.47 3.97
N VAL A 199 28.67 7.33 3.67
CA VAL A 199 28.18 6.67 2.43
C VAL A 199 28.57 7.43 1.16
N ARG A 200 29.02 8.70 1.23
CA ARG A 200 29.51 9.51 0.08
C ARG A 200 28.67 9.29 -1.19
N ILE A 201 27.39 9.64 -1.10
CA ILE A 201 26.53 9.84 -2.28
C ILE A 201 26.76 11.25 -2.80
#